data_AF-A0A7U9T6Q1-F1
#
_entry.id   AF-A0A7U9T6Q1-F1
#
_cell.length_a   1.000
_cell.length_b   1.000
_cell.length_c   1.000
_cell.angle_alpha   90.00
_cell.angle_beta   90.00
_cell.angle_gamma   90.00
#
_symmetry.space_group_name_H-M   'P 1'
#
loop_
_entity.id
_entity.type
_entity.pdbx_description
1 polymer ?
#
loop_
_entity_poly.entity_id
_entity_poly.type
_entity_poly.pdbx_seq_one_letter_code
_entity_poly.pdbx_strand_id
1 'polypeptide(L)'
;MEGILKVTPEKLIQTSGEFATTGNQIKNLTSEMMSQVHGMRSLWQGEAASAYGNKFSSLQTDMDKLYRMVQEHVKDLQEMAGQYQRAEAGNAQQGSGLRTNVVV
;
A
#
# COMPACT_ATOMS: atom_id res chain seq x y z
N MET A 1 -0.96 16.05 26.08
CA MET A 1 -1.68 14.86 25.59
C MET A 1 -0.66 13.77 25.41
N GLU A 2 -0.56 12.82 26.34
CA GLU A 2 0.25 11.63 26.14
C GLU A 2 -0.53 10.67 25.23
N GLY A 3 -0.30 10.79 23.92
CA GLY A 3 -0.75 9.79 22.97
C GLY A 3 0.13 8.56 23.11
N ILE A 4 -0.25 7.61 23.97
CA ILE A 4 0.41 6.31 24.07
C ILE A 4 0.36 5.64 22.68
N LEU A 5 1.52 5.54 22.03
CA LEU A 5 1.67 4.90 20.72
C LEU A 5 1.39 3.40 20.84
N LYS A 6 0.38 2.91 20.10
CA LYS A 6 0.23 1.47 19.83
C LYS A 6 1.03 1.01 18.60
N VAL A 7 1.42 1.91 17.69
CA VAL A 7 2.14 1.62 16.44
C VAL A 7 3.11 2.77 16.12
N THR A 8 4.41 2.49 15.99
CA THR A 8 5.42 3.54 15.71
C THR A 8 5.44 3.94 14.22
N PRO A 9 5.90 5.16 13.87
CA PRO A 9 6.09 5.58 12.48
C PRO A 9 6.91 4.59 11.66
N GLU A 10 7.94 3.99 12.26
CA GLU A 10 8.78 2.97 11.62
C GLU A 10 7.97 1.72 11.27
N LYS A 11 7.04 1.32 12.14
CA LYS A 11 6.17 0.16 11.88
C LYS A 11 5.16 0.44 10.77
N LEU A 12 4.66 1.67 10.66
CA LEU A 12 3.81 2.09 9.55
C LEU A 12 4.56 2.04 8.22
N ILE A 13 5.78 2.59 8.18
CA ILE A 13 6.64 2.55 6.98
C ILE A 13 6.96 1.10 6.59
N GLN A 14 7.38 0.27 7.55
CA GLN A 14 7.66 -1.15 7.30
C GLN A 14 6.45 -1.86 6.69
N THR A 15 5.29 -1.75 7.34
CA THR A 15 4.06 -2.44 6.93
C THR A 15 3.62 -1.95 5.55
N SER A 16 3.72 -0.65 5.26
CA SER A 16 3.46 -0.12 3.92
C SER A 16 4.38 -0.72 2.85
N GLY A 17 5.66 -0.92 3.15
CA GLY A 17 6.59 -1.59 2.24
C GLY A 17 6.20 -3.05 1.95
N GLU A 18 5.72 -3.78 2.95
CA GLU A 18 5.23 -5.16 2.81
C GLU A 18 3.96 -5.21 1.94
N PHE A 19 3.03 -4.28 2.14
CA PHE A 19 1.83 -4.11 1.31
C PHE A 19 2.20 -3.82 -0.15
N ALA A 20 3.12 -2.88 -0.40
CA ALA A 20 3.59 -2.55 -1.74
C ALA A 20 4.21 -3.77 -2.45
N THR A 21 5.02 -4.54 -1.73
CA THR A 21 5.66 -5.75 -2.26
C THR A 21 4.62 -6.79 -2.66
N THR A 22 3.64 -7.04 -1.80
CA THR A 22 2.54 -7.97 -2.06
C THR A 22 1.70 -7.51 -3.25
N GLY A 23 1.38 -6.21 -3.33
CA GLY A 23 0.66 -5.64 -4.47
C GLY A 23 1.38 -5.84 -5.80
N ASN A 24 2.70 -5.67 -5.82
CA ASN A 24 3.51 -5.94 -7.02
C ASN A 24 3.50 -7.42 -7.41
N GLN A 25 3.58 -8.33 -6.45
CA GLN A 25 3.49 -9.78 -6.71
C GLN A 25 2.14 -10.16 -7.34
N ILE A 26 1.03 -9.65 -6.79
CA ILE A 26 -0.32 -9.88 -7.32
C ILE A 26 -0.43 -9.39 -8.77
N LYS A 27 0.08 -8.19 -9.05
CA LYS A 27 0.08 -7.61 -10.40
C LYS A 27 0.87 -8.44 -11.40
N ASN A 28 2.07 -8.89 -11.02
CA ASN A 28 2.93 -9.71 -11.87
C ASN A 28 2.26 -11.05 -12.18
N LEU A 29 1.77 -11.75 -11.15
CA LEU A 29 1.08 -13.03 -11.31
C LEU A 29 -0.17 -12.90 -12.20
N THR A 30 -0.95 -11.82 -12.04
CA THR A 30 -2.12 -11.56 -12.89
C THR A 30 -1.72 -11.34 -14.35
N SER A 31 -0.61 -10.62 -14.58
CA SER A 31 -0.10 -10.37 -15.93
C SER A 31 0.39 -11.66 -16.60
N GLU A 32 1.08 -12.52 -15.85
CA GLU A 32 1.52 -13.85 -16.32
C GLU A 32 0.32 -14.72 -16.69
N MET A 33 -0.71 -14.77 -15.85
CA MET A 33 -1.93 -15.51 -16.15
C MET A 33 -2.63 -14.98 -17.43
N MET A 34 -2.71 -13.66 -17.60
CA MET A 34 -3.29 -13.06 -18.80
C MET A 34 -2.53 -13.44 -20.08
N SER A 35 -1.19 -13.49 -19.99
CA SER A 35 -0.34 -13.93 -21.10
C SER A 35 -0.60 -15.39 -21.47
N GLN A 36 -0.70 -16.27 -20.48
CA GLN A 36 -1.01 -17.69 -20.69
C GLN A 36 -2.39 -17.88 -21.33
N VAL A 37 -3.41 -17.17 -20.85
CA VAL A 37 -4.77 -17.21 -21.41
C VAL A 37 -4.80 -16.70 -22.85
N HIS A 38 -4.06 -15.63 -23.16
CA HIS A 38 -3.93 -15.15 -24.54
C HIS A 38 -3.21 -16.16 -25.45
N GLY A 39 -2.17 -16.83 -24.95
CA GLY A 39 -1.49 -17.90 -25.69
C GLY A 39 -2.43 -19.06 -26.03
N MET A 40 -3.29 -19.44 -25.08
CA MET A 40 -4.28 -20.52 -25.27
C MET A 40 -5.40 -20.18 -26.26
N ARG A 41 -5.78 -18.90 -26.42
CA ARG A 41 -6.81 -18.48 -27.39
C ARG A 41 -6.50 -18.86 -28.84
N SER A 42 -5.22 -19.07 -29.17
CA SER A 42 -4.83 -19.55 -30.51
C SER A 42 -5.29 -20.99 -30.78
N LEU A 43 -5.35 -21.83 -29.75
CA LEU A 43 -5.69 -23.25 -29.83
C LEU A 43 -7.11 -23.55 -29.34
N TRP A 44 -7.63 -22.76 -28.40
CA TRP A 44 -8.94 -22.93 -27.79
C TRP A 44 -9.90 -21.84 -28.27
N GLN A 45 -10.83 -22.23 -29.17
CA GLN A 45 -11.83 -21.35 -29.76
C GLN A 45 -13.25 -21.81 -29.38
N GLY A 46 -14.23 -20.90 -29.49
CA GLY A 46 -15.64 -21.16 -29.18
C GLY A 46 -16.17 -20.34 -27.99
N GLU A 47 -17.44 -20.53 -27.66
CA GLU A 47 -18.12 -19.75 -26.60
C GLU A 47 -17.43 -19.88 -25.24
N ALA A 48 -16.94 -21.08 -24.90
CA ALA A 48 -16.22 -21.31 -23.65
C ALA A 48 -14.92 -20.48 -23.56
N ALA A 49 -14.15 -20.38 -24.65
CA ALA A 49 -12.93 -19.58 -24.70
C ALA A 49 -13.21 -18.07 -24.61
N SER A 50 -14.31 -17.63 -25.23
CA SER A 50 -14.78 -16.24 -25.12
C SER A 50 -15.19 -15.90 -23.68
N ALA A 51 -15.99 -16.76 -23.05
CA ALA A 51 -16.40 -16.60 -21.65
C ALA A 51 -15.20 -16.61 -20.68
N TYR A 52 -14.23 -17.49 -20.88
CA TYR A 52 -13.00 -17.55 -20.08
C TYR A 52 -12.17 -16.27 -20.24
N GLY A 53 -11.97 -15.79 -21.47
CA GLY A 53 -11.23 -14.56 -21.73
C GLY A 53 -11.92 -13.32 -21.14
N ASN A 54 -13.25 -13.26 -21.18
CA ASN A 54 -14.00 -12.17 -20.56
C ASN A 54 -13.84 -12.18 -19.03
N LYS A 55 -13.93 -13.35 -18.38
CA LYS A 55 -13.68 -13.48 -16.94
C LYS A 55 -12.26 -13.03 -16.56
N PHE A 56 -11.27 -13.41 -17.35
CA PHE A 56 -9.87 -13.02 -17.11
C PHE A 56 -9.63 -11.52 -17.31
N SER A 57 -10.26 -10.91 -18.30
CA SER A 57 -10.21 -9.45 -18.49
C SER A 57 -10.84 -8.70 -17.32
N SER A 58 -11.96 -9.19 -16.78
CA SER A 58 -12.57 -8.63 -15.57
C SER A 58 -11.66 -8.80 -14.35
N LEU A 59 -11.06 -9.99 -14.18
CA LEU A 59 -10.10 -10.24 -13.12
C LEU A 59 -8.92 -9.29 -13.19
N GLN A 60 -8.35 -9.05 -14.37
CA GLN A 60 -7.27 -8.09 -14.57
C GLN A 60 -7.69 -6.68 -14.12
N THR A 61 -8.90 -6.26 -14.50
CA THR A 61 -9.43 -4.94 -14.13
C THR A 61 -9.56 -4.79 -12.61
N ASP A 62 -10.02 -5.82 -11.92
CA ASP A 62 -10.17 -5.78 -10.47
C ASP A 62 -8.81 -5.87 -9.75
N MET A 63 -7.84 -6.62 -10.29
CA MET A 63 -6.48 -6.65 -9.78
C MET A 63 -5.75 -5.31 -9.97
N ASP A 64 -5.98 -4.61 -11.07
CA ASP A 64 -5.46 -3.26 -11.28
C ASP A 64 -6.04 -2.26 -10.27
N LYS A 65 -7.32 -2.39 -9.92
CA LYS A 65 -7.94 -1.58 -8.84
C LYS A 65 -7.33 -1.91 -7.49
N LEU A 66 -7.19 -3.20 -7.15
CA LEU A 66 -6.55 -3.64 -5.91
C LEU A 66 -5.12 -3.08 -5.79
N TYR A 67 -4.35 -3.16 -6.87
CA TYR A 67 -3.01 -2.58 -6.92
C TYR A 67 -3.03 -1.07 -6.64
N ARG A 68 -3.95 -0.31 -7.25
CA ARG A 68 -4.08 1.13 -6.99
C ARG A 68 -4.44 1.43 -5.53
N MET A 69 -5.40 0.70 -4.96
CA MET A 69 -5.78 0.87 -3.56
C MET A 69 -4.62 0.56 -2.61
N VAL A 70 -3.82 -0.48 -2.91
CA VAL A 70 -2.60 -0.78 -2.14
C VAL A 70 -1.62 0.38 -2.22
N GLN A 71 -1.36 0.93 -3.40
CA GLN A 71 -0.45 2.07 -3.56
C GLN A 71 -0.93 3.32 -2.83
N GLU A 72 -2.25 3.60 -2.85
CA GLU A 72 -2.85 4.70 -2.09
C GLU A 72 -2.65 4.49 -0.58
N HIS A 73 -2.97 3.31 -0.05
CA HIS A 73 -2.77 3.02 1.37
C HIS A 73 -1.29 3.11 1.79
N VAL A 74 -0.38 2.69 0.93
CA VAL A 74 1.07 2.83 1.18
C VAL A 74 1.45 4.30 1.29
N LYS A 75 0.96 5.14 0.38
CA LYS A 75 1.19 6.58 0.42
C LYS A 75 0.60 7.21 1.68
N ASP A 76 -0.63 6.85 2.04
CA ASP A 76 -1.32 7.39 3.22
C ASP A 76 -0.56 7.02 4.51
N LEU A 77 -0.09 5.77 4.63
CA LEU A 77 0.70 5.32 5.78
C LEU A 77 2.04 6.05 5.89
N GLN A 78 2.71 6.30 4.76
CA GLN A 78 3.96 7.07 4.72
C GLN A 78 3.73 8.54 5.07
N GLU A 79 2.64 9.14 4.58
CA GLU A 79 2.27 10.51 4.90
C GLU A 79 1.95 10.65 6.39
N MET A 80 1.14 9.75 6.95
CA MET A 80 0.87 9.68 8.37
C MET A 80 2.16 9.59 9.19
N ALA A 81 3.06 8.65 8.87
CA ALA A 81 4.33 8.50 9.55
C ALA A 81 5.16 9.79 9.52
N GLY A 82 5.21 10.48 8.38
CA GLY A 82 5.91 11.75 8.23
C GLY A 82 5.29 12.88 9.06
N GLN A 83 3.95 13.00 9.10
CA GLN A 83 3.28 14.01 9.92
C GLN A 83 3.54 13.75 11.42
N TYR A 84 3.53 12.49 11.85
CA TYR A 84 3.84 12.13 13.24
C TYR A 84 5.28 12.47 13.62
N GLN A 85 6.25 12.15 12.77
CA GLN A 85 7.66 12.50 13.02
C GLN A 85 7.85 14.03 13.17
N ARG A 86 7.16 14.84 12.36
CA ARG A 86 7.19 16.30 12.46
C ARG A 86 6.54 16.80 13.74
N ALA A 87 5.37 16.25 14.11
CA ALA A 87 4.66 16.63 15.32
C ALA A 87 5.48 16.33 16.58
N GLU A 88 6.12 15.16 16.63
CA GLU A 88 7.00 14.79 17.75
C GLU A 88 8.23 15.70 17.84
N ALA A 89 8.88 15.99 16.71
CA ALA A 89 10.00 16.93 16.68
C ALA A 89 9.61 18.34 17.15
N GLY A 90 8.42 18.83 16.77
CA GLY A 90 7.88 20.11 17.21
C GLY A 90 7.57 20.14 18.72
N ASN A 91 6.98 19.07 19.24
CA ASN A 91 6.72 18.91 20.67
C ASN A 91 8.02 18.85 21.49
N ALA A 92 9.02 18.12 21.01
CA ALA A 92 10.34 18.05 21.65
C ALA A 92 11.04 19.42 21.68
N GLN A 93 10.95 20.20 20.60
CA GLN A 93 11.49 21.56 20.55
C GLN A 93 10.77 22.51 21.52
N GLN A 94 9.44 22.45 21.60
CA GLN A 94 8.67 23.24 22.58
C GLN A 94 8.95 22.82 24.02
N GLY A 95 9.06 21.52 24.29
CA GLY A 95 9.42 20.99 25.61
C GLY A 95 10.82 21.42 26.06
N SER A 96 11.77 21.50 25.13
CA SER A 96 13.12 22.00 25.37
C SER A 96 13.17 23.53 25.61
N GLY A 97 12.19 24.26 25.07
CA GLY A 97 12.03 25.71 25.25
C GLY A 97 11.34 26.13 26.55
N LEU A 98 10.69 25.19 27.25
CA LEU A 98 10.15 25.44 28.59
C LEU A 98 11.33 25.55 29.57
N ARG A 99 11.62 26.78 29.99
CA ARG A 99 12.69 27.11 30.95
C ARG A 99 12.62 26.19 32.17
N THR A 100 13.65 25.36 32.34
CA THR A 100 13.78 24.38 33.44
C THR A 100 14.16 25.01 34.78
N ASN A 101 14.08 26.34 34.92
CA ASN A 101 14.41 27.02 36.17
C ASN A 101 13.53 28.27 36.35
N VAL A 102 12.39 28.08 37.02
CA VAL A 102 11.49 29.19 37.44
C VAL A 102 11.48 29.34 38.97
N VAL A 103 12.29 28.58 39.71
CA VAL A 103 12.41 28.74 41.17
C VAL A 103 13.81 29.26 41.50
N VAL A 104 13.87 30.51 41.96
CA VAL A 104 14.99 31.15 42.68
C VAL A 104 14.52 31.45 44.08
#